data_AF-A0A1X0QLS1-F1
#
_entry.id   AF-A0A1X0QLS1-F1
#
_cell.length_a   1.000
_cell.length_b   1.000
_cell.length_c   1.000
_cell.angle_alpha   90.00
_cell.angle_beta   90.00
_cell.angle_gamma   90.00
#
_symmetry.space_group_name_H-M   'P 1'
#
loop_
_entity.id
_entity.type
_entity.pdbx_description
1 polymer ?
#
loop_
_entity_poly.entity_id
_entity_poly.type
_entity_poly.pdbx_seq_one_letter_code
_entity_poly.pdbx_strand_id
1 'polypeptide(L)'
;IKALVEGRRHKCIYLPPYSPFLNSIEEFWSKVKTGVRRTLLTADDRLTDRICESAGKVTKKDCKGWIEHSKSFFENCLNEEKNL
;
A
#
# COMPACT_ATOMS: atom_id res chain seq x y z
N ILE A 1 -0.89 20.23 -5.12
CA ILE A 1 -1.12 18.77 -5.33
C ILE A 1 -2.57 18.47 -5.73
N LYS A 2 -3.58 18.84 -4.92
CA LYS A 2 -5.00 18.63 -5.27
C LYS A 2 -5.39 19.12 -6.69
N ALA A 3 -5.02 20.36 -7.04
CA ALA A 3 -5.24 20.90 -8.38
C ALA A 3 -4.57 20.09 -9.52
N LEU A 4 -3.42 19.45 -9.25
CA LEU A 4 -2.73 18.58 -10.24
C LEU A 4 -3.41 17.21 -10.40
N VAL A 5 -4.13 16.75 -9.37
CA VAL A 5 -4.90 15.50 -9.36
C VAL A 5 -6.24 15.72 -10.05
N GLU A 6 -6.94 16.78 -9.67
CA GLU A 6 -8.26 17.15 -10.23
C GLU A 6 -8.14 17.60 -11.69
N GLY A 7 -7.05 18.29 -12.07
CA GLY A 7 -6.76 18.62 -13.46
C GLY A 7 -6.57 17.40 -14.38
N ARG A 8 -6.28 16.21 -13.81
CA ARG A 8 -6.21 14.93 -14.51
C ARG A 8 -7.51 14.11 -14.41
N ARG A 9 -8.60 14.71 -13.94
CA ARG A 9 -9.92 14.06 -13.73
C ARG A 9 -9.90 12.94 -12.69
N HIS A 10 -8.96 12.98 -11.74
CA HIS A 10 -8.96 12.09 -10.58
C HIS A 10 -9.60 12.79 -9.38
N LYS A 11 -10.28 12.01 -8.53
CA LYS A 11 -10.85 12.50 -7.27
C LYS A 11 -9.94 12.13 -6.11
N CYS A 12 -9.64 13.09 -5.24
CA CYS A 12 -8.98 12.82 -3.96
C CYS A 12 -9.99 12.21 -2.98
N ILE A 13 -9.65 11.05 -2.42
CA ILE A 13 -10.38 10.41 -1.32
C ILE A 13 -9.47 10.45 -0.11
N TYR A 14 -9.98 10.99 0.99
CA TYR A 14 -9.25 11.08 2.25
C TYR A 14 -9.68 9.94 3.16
N LEU A 15 -8.70 9.32 3.81
CA LEU A 15 -8.94 8.28 4.81
C LEU A 15 -9.08 8.91 6.20
N PRO A 16 -9.86 8.29 7.10
CA PRO A 16 -9.87 8.67 8.50
C PRO A 16 -8.46 8.59 9.13
N PRO A 17 -8.16 9.43 10.13
CA PRO A 17 -6.90 9.36 10.86
C PRO A 17 -6.67 7.98 11.48
N TYR A 18 -5.40 7.52 11.48
CA TYR A 18 -4.98 6.25 12.07
C TYR A 18 -5.70 4.99 11.55
N SER A 19 -6.22 5.03 10.31
CA SER A 19 -6.85 3.88 9.66
C SER A 19 -6.00 3.29 8.52
N PRO A 20 -4.76 2.83 8.77
CA PRO A 20 -3.89 2.29 7.72
C PRO A 20 -4.46 1.03 7.07
N PHE A 21 -5.33 0.29 7.77
CA PHE A 21 -6.06 -0.87 7.25
C PHE A 21 -7.01 -0.51 6.08
N LEU A 22 -7.40 0.76 5.94
CA LEU A 22 -8.17 1.27 4.79
C LEU A 22 -7.27 1.66 3.60
N ASN A 23 -5.95 1.52 3.73
CA ASN A 23 -5.00 1.91 2.70
C ASN A 23 -4.26 0.69 2.15
N SER A 24 -4.72 0.15 1.01
CA SER A 24 -4.11 -1.02 0.37
C SER A 24 -2.62 -0.86 0.00
N ILE A 25 -2.07 0.37 -0.02
CA ILE A 25 -0.63 0.59 -0.25
C ILE A 25 0.23 0.09 0.92
N GLU A 26 -0.33 -0.02 2.13
CA GLU A 26 0.41 -0.50 3.31
C GLU A 26 0.84 -1.97 3.11
N GLU A 27 -0.07 -2.80 2.59
CA GLU A 27 0.19 -4.19 2.24
C GLU A 27 1.23 -4.33 1.12
N PHE A 28 1.14 -3.45 0.09
CA PHE A 28 2.16 -3.38 -0.96
C PHE A 28 3.54 -3.13 -0.35
N TRP A 29 3.67 -2.12 0.51
CA TRP A 29 4.93 -1.78 1.13
C TRP A 29 5.40 -2.83 2.15
N SER A 30 4.48 -3.55 2.80
CA SER A 30 4.80 -4.70 3.65
C SER A 30 5.50 -5.80 2.85
N LYS A 31 4.94 -6.16 1.68
CA LYS A 31 5.55 -7.17 0.77
C LYS A 31 6.89 -6.69 0.21
N VAL A 32 6.99 -5.44 -0.25
CA VAL A 32 8.23 -4.87 -0.80
C VAL A 32 9.33 -4.82 0.26
N LYS A 33 9.03 -4.29 1.46
CA LYS A 33 10.00 -4.24 2.57
C LYS A 33 10.47 -5.64 2.97
N THR A 34 9.57 -6.62 2.95
CA THR A 34 9.94 -8.02 3.22
C THR A 34 10.93 -8.55 2.19
N GLY A 35 10.72 -8.26 0.90
CA GLY A 35 11.66 -8.67 -0.15
C GLY A 35 13.03 -8.00 -0.03
N VAL A 36 13.07 -6.70 0.29
CA VAL A 36 14.32 -5.95 0.50
C VAL A 36 15.09 -6.46 1.74
N ARG A 37 14.41 -6.75 2.85
CA ARG A 37 15.03 -7.17 4.11
C ARG A 37 15.57 -8.60 4.12
N ARG A 38 15.18 -9.45 3.16
CA ARG A 38 15.61 -10.86 3.11
C ARG A 38 17.11 -11.05 2.90
N THR A 39 17.81 -10.02 2.44
CA THR A 39 19.21 -10.08 2.08
C THR A 39 19.90 -8.82 2.61
N LEU A 40 21.05 -8.98 3.25
CA LEU A 40 21.85 -7.85 3.71
C LEU A 40 22.27 -7.00 2.51
N LEU A 41 22.37 -5.68 2.72
CA LEU A 41 22.92 -4.76 1.73
C LEU A 41 24.44 -4.79 1.84
N THR A 42 25.13 -4.95 0.72
CA THR A 42 26.58 -4.75 0.61
C THR A 42 26.89 -3.30 0.24
N ALA A 43 28.16 -2.91 0.29
CA ALA A 43 28.59 -1.56 -0.11
C ALA A 43 28.30 -1.25 -1.59
N ASP A 44 28.22 -2.27 -2.44
CA ASP A 44 27.95 -2.16 -3.87
C ASP A 44 26.45 -2.20 -4.20
N ASP A 45 25.60 -2.57 -3.23
CA ASP A 45 24.16 -2.65 -3.43
C ASP A 45 23.51 -1.27 -3.53
N ARG A 46 22.65 -1.11 -4.54
CA ARG A 46 21.77 0.05 -4.66
C ARG A 46 20.41 -0.30 -4.09
N LEU A 47 20.01 0.38 -3.01
CA LEU A 47 18.69 0.18 -2.37
C LEU A 47 17.53 0.34 -3.36
N THR A 48 17.64 1.29 -4.30
CA THR A 48 16.64 1.50 -5.36
C THR A 48 16.41 0.25 -6.20
N ASP A 49 17.49 -0.46 -6.54
CA ASP A 49 17.43 -1.60 -7.45
C ASP A 49 16.76 -2.78 -6.75
N ARG A 50 17.02 -2.95 -5.45
CA ARG A 50 16.36 -3.95 -4.59
C ARG A 50 14.88 -3.65 -4.37
N ILE A 51 14.52 -2.37 -4.22
CA ILE A 51 13.12 -1.94 -4.16
C ILE A 51 12.44 -2.27 -5.49
N CYS A 52 13.05 -1.93 -6.63
CA CYS A 52 12.51 -2.24 -7.96
C CYS A 52 12.35 -3.74 -8.18
N GLU A 53 13.35 -4.54 -7.84
CA GLU A 53 13.30 -6.01 -7.94
C GLU A 53 12.19 -6.59 -7.08
N SER A 54 12.07 -6.13 -5.83
CA SER A 54 11.00 -6.60 -4.93
C SER A 54 9.62 -6.13 -5.36
N ALA A 55 9.49 -4.91 -5.88
CA ALA A 55 8.23 -4.40 -6.44
C ALA A 55 7.83 -5.18 -7.70
N GLY A 56 8.80 -5.60 -8.53
CA GLY A 56 8.56 -6.45 -9.70
C GLY A 56 7.99 -7.83 -9.38
N LYS A 57 8.11 -8.29 -8.12
CA LYS A 57 7.51 -9.54 -7.62
C LYS A 57 6.05 -9.37 -7.17
N VAL A 58 5.50 -8.16 -7.22
CA VAL A 58 4.09 -7.90 -6.92
C VAL A 58 3.24 -8.29 -8.13
N THR A 59 2.28 -9.18 -7.89
CA THR A 59 1.37 -9.68 -8.93
C THR A 59 0.04 -8.93 -8.91
N LYS A 60 -0.70 -9.00 -10.02
CA LYS A 60 -2.09 -8.49 -10.08
C LYS A 60 -2.99 -9.16 -9.04
N LYS A 61 -2.75 -10.43 -8.71
CA LYS A 61 -3.49 -11.17 -7.69
C LYS A 61 -3.27 -10.58 -6.30
N ASP A 62 -2.02 -10.21 -5.98
CA ASP A 62 -1.70 -9.54 -4.72
C ASP A 62 -2.46 -8.22 -4.62
N CYS A 63 -2.37 -7.36 -5.64
CA CYS A 63 -3.06 -6.06 -5.65
C CYS A 63 -4.58 -6.22 -5.46
N LYS A 64 -5.19 -7.17 -6.16
CA LYS A 64 -6.62 -7.45 -5.99
C LYS A 64 -6.93 -7.90 -4.56
N GLY A 65 -6.11 -8.80 -4.01
CA GLY A 65 -6.27 -9.27 -2.63
C GLY A 65 -6.21 -8.13 -1.61
N TRP A 66 -5.24 -7.22 -1.73
CA TRP A 66 -5.09 -6.09 -0.81
C TRP A 66 -6.21 -5.05 -0.92
N ILE A 67 -6.73 -4.82 -2.12
CA ILE A 67 -7.89 -3.95 -2.32
C ILE A 67 -9.14 -4.58 -1.67
N GLU A 68 -9.38 -5.88 -1.88
CA GLU A 68 -10.53 -6.54 -1.25
C GLU A 68 -10.37 -6.64 0.28
N HIS A 69 -9.17 -6.88 0.79
CA HIS A 69 -8.88 -6.84 2.21
C HIS A 69 -9.14 -5.45 2.81
N SER A 70 -8.69 -4.38 2.17
CA SER A 70 -8.97 -3.02 2.64
C SER A 70 -10.47 -2.70 2.64
N LYS A 71 -11.21 -3.16 1.63
CA LYS A 71 -12.67 -2.99 1.54
C LYS A 71 -13.43 -3.76 2.61
N SER A 72 -12.91 -4.89 3.11
CA SER A 72 -13.63 -5.68 4.12
C SER A 72 -13.84 -4.92 5.44
N PHE A 73 -13.03 -3.90 5.71
CA PHE A 73 -13.17 -3.04 6.90
C PHE A 73 -14.19 -1.91 6.73
N PHE A 74 -14.75 -1.70 5.53
CA PHE A 74 -15.65 -0.57 5.28
C PHE A 74 -16.92 -0.68 6.12
N GLU A 75 -17.50 -1.87 6.20
CA GLU A 75 -18.71 -2.11 6.97
C GLU A 75 -18.47 -1.88 8.47
N ASN A 76 -17.35 -2.38 9.01
CA ASN A 76 -16.97 -2.14 10.40
C ASN A 76 -16.78 -0.64 10.69
N CYS A 77 -16.22 0.12 9.75
CA CYS A 77 -16.09 1.57 9.89
C CYS A 77 -17.45 2.29 9.86
N LEU A 78 -18.36 1.87 8.98
CA LEU A 78 -19.72 2.42 8.91
C LEU A 78 -20.53 2.12 10.18
N ASN A 79 -20.25 0.98 10.82
CA ASN A 79 -20.85 0.57 12.09
C ASN A 79 -20.11 1.12 13.32
N GLU A 80 -19.10 1.98 13.13
CA GLU A 80 -18.31 2.59 14.20
C GLU A 80 -17.68 1.57 15.16
N GLU A 81 -17.31 0.39 14.65
CA GLU A 81 -16.63 -0.63 15.43
C GLU A 81 -15.25 -0.14 15.89
N LYS A 82 -14.87 -0.53 17.11
CA LYS A 82 -13.62 -0.12 17.75
C LYS A 82 -12.57 -1.23 17.65
N ASN A 83 -11.30 -0.83 17.61
CA ASN A 83 -10.12 -1.72 17.56
C ASN A 83 -10.01 -2.55 16.27
N LEU A 84 -10.27 -1.92 15.13
CA LEU A 84 -10.01 -2.48 13.79
C LEU A 84 -8.52 -2.55 13.47
#